data_AF-A0A3N9RUF5-F1
#
_entry.id   AF-A0A3N9RUF5-F1
#
_cell.length_a   1.000
_cell.length_b   1.000
_cell.length_c   1.000
_cell.angle_alpha   90.00
_cell.angle_beta   90.00
_cell.angle_gamma   90.00
#
_symmetry.space_group_name_H-M   'P 1'
#
loop_
_entity.id
_entity.type
_entity.pdbx_description
1 polymer ?
#
loop_
_entity_poly.entity_id
_entity_poly.type
_entity_poly.pdbx_seq_one_letter_code
_entity_poly.pdbx_strand_id
1 'polypeptide(L)' 'MSAQRLTHVEPDVVARMASVIHCQKPEVIQANFGIGLNTWVKLREGKAIRHSVAIRLLQRLQRDHLI' A
#
# COMPACT_ATOMS: atom_id res chain seq x y z
N MET A 1 -23.79 -6.25 11.29
CA MET A 1 -22.69 -6.33 10.30
C MET A 1 -21.85 -5.08 10.44
N SER A 2 -20.61 -5.15 10.96
CA SER A 2 -19.77 -3.96 11.10
C SER A 2 -19.40 -3.43 9.72
N ALA A 3 -19.66 -2.14 9.46
CA ALA A 3 -19.30 -1.50 8.21
C ALA A 3 -17.78 -1.60 7.98
N GLN A 4 -17.38 -2.04 6.79
CA GLN A 4 -15.97 -2.13 6.42
C GLN A 4 -15.39 -0.72 6.26
N ARG A 5 -14.59 -0.28 7.23
CA ARG A 5 -13.90 1.02 7.16
C ARG A 5 -12.88 1.02 6.03
N LEU A 6 -12.92 2.06 5.21
CA LEU A 6 -11.95 2.33 4.15
C LEU A 6 -10.99 3.45 4.59
N THR A 7 -9.78 3.46 4.03
CA THR A 7 -8.73 4.44 4.34
C THR A 7 -7.98 4.78 3.06
N HIS A 8 -7.80 6.07 2.83
CA HIS A 8 -6.93 6.59 1.78
C HIS A 8 -5.49 6.63 2.31
N VAL A 9 -4.55 6.29 1.42
CA VAL A 9 -3.12 6.51 1.67
C VAL A 9 -2.72 7.75 0.90
N GLU A 10 -1.92 8.60 1.52
CA GLU A 10 -1.50 9.87 0.92
C GLU A 10 -0.72 9.64 -0.39
N PRO A 11 -0.94 10.47 -1.42
CA PRO A 11 -0.26 10.33 -2.72
C PRO A 11 1.27 10.31 -2.60
N ASP A 12 1.84 11.12 -1.71
CA ASP A 12 3.30 11.19 -1.51
C ASP A 12 3.87 9.88 -0.97
N VAL A 13 3.13 9.20 -0.08
CA VAL A 13 3.49 7.87 0.41
C VAL A 13 3.48 6.86 -0.74
N VAL A 14 2.44 6.89 -1.59
CA VAL A 14 2.33 5.99 -2.75
C VAL A 14 3.45 6.26 -3.77
N ALA A 15 3.80 7.53 -4.00
CA ALA A 15 4.91 7.91 -4.86
C ALA A 15 6.25 7.37 -4.32
N ARG A 16 6.46 7.45 -3.01
CA ARG A 16 7.66 6.92 -2.35
C ARG A 16 7.72 5.39 -2.39
N MET A 17 6.59 4.71 -2.27
CA MET A 17 6.52 3.27 -2.52
C MET A 17 6.92 2.95 -3.97
N ALA A 18 6.42 3.70 -4.95
CA ALA A 18 6.70 3.46 -6.36
C ALA A 18 8.18 3.63 -6.70
N SER A 19 8.90 4.56 -6.05
CA SER A 19 10.33 4.78 -6.29
C SER A 19 11.24 3.66 -5.77
N VAL A 20 10.73 2.77 -4.90
CA VAL A 20 11.53 1.70 -4.26
C VAL A 20 11.49 0.40 -5.07
N ILE A 21 10.47 0.23 -5.92
CA ILE A 21 10.31 -0.97 -6.74
C ILE A 21 10.86 -0.75 -8.15
N HIS A 22 11.58 -1.73 -8.68
CA HIS A 22 12.11 -1.69 -10.05
C HIS A 22 11.06 -2.11 -11.09
N CYS A 23 10.04 -2.89 -10.72
CA CYS A 23 8.94 -3.29 -11.59
C CYS A 23 7.66 -3.59 -10.80
N GLN A 24 6.52 -3.66 -11.50
CA GLN A 24 5.19 -3.79 -10.90
C GLN A 24 4.63 -5.22 -11.00
N LYS A 25 5.48 -6.23 -10.82
CA LYS A 25 5.06 -7.63 -10.81
C LYS A 25 4.46 -8.02 -9.45
N PRO A 26 3.44 -8.90 -9.40
CA PRO A 26 2.81 -9.32 -8.15
C PRO A 26 3.79 -9.73 -7.05
N GLU A 27 4.80 -10.52 -7.40
CA GLU A 27 5.83 -11.03 -6.49
C GLU A 27 6.70 -9.92 -5.90
N VAL A 28 7.03 -8.88 -6.69
CA VAL A 28 7.83 -7.72 -6.22
C VAL A 28 7.02 -6.85 -5.27
N ILE A 29 5.76 -6.58 -5.61
CA ILE A 29 4.84 -5.82 -4.76
C ILE A 29 4.62 -6.54 -3.42
N GLN A 30 4.40 -7.85 -3.45
CA GLN A 30 4.17 -8.63 -2.25
C GLN A 30 5.43 -8.73 -1.38
N ALA A 31 6.60 -8.94 -1.98
CA ALA A 31 7.86 -8.99 -1.26
C ALA A 31 8.14 -7.67 -0.53
N ASN A 32 8.00 -6.54 -1.22
CA ASN A 32 8.33 -5.22 -0.66
C ASN A 32 7.26 -4.74 0.34
N PHE A 33 5.98 -4.83 0.00
CA PHE A 33 4.92 -4.15 0.74
C PHE A 33 3.96 -5.08 1.48
N GLY A 34 4.03 -6.40 1.26
CA GLY A 34 3.12 -7.36 1.91
C GLY A 34 1.66 -7.21 1.47
N ILE A 35 1.42 -6.59 0.32
CA ILE A 35 0.09 -6.42 -0.29
C ILE A 35 0.08 -7.07 -1.68
N GLY A 36 -1.11 -7.47 -2.13
CA GLY A 36 -1.29 -8.00 -3.50
C GLY A 36 -1.36 -6.89 -4.56
N LEU A 37 -1.18 -7.28 -5.83
CA LEU A 37 -1.20 -6.36 -6.98
C LEU A 37 -2.49 -5.52 -7.05
N ASN A 38 -3.65 -6.10 -6.77
CA ASN A 38 -4.92 -5.37 -6.80
C ASN A 38 -4.96 -4.21 -5.78
N THR A 39 -4.38 -4.39 -4.60
CA THR A 39 -4.27 -3.32 -3.60
C THR A 39 -3.31 -2.25 -4.09
N TRP A 40 -2.18 -2.64 -4.70
CA TRP A 40 -1.22 -1.71 -5.28
C TRP A 40 -1.84 -0.85 -6.39
N VAL A 41 -2.61 -1.43 -7.32
CA VAL A 41 -3.32 -0.68 -8.36
C VAL A 41 -4.29 0.32 -7.74
N LYS A 42 -5.07 -0.08 -6.72
CA LYS A 42 -5.97 0.85 -6.01
C LYS A 42 -5.22 2.05 -5.41
N LEU A 43 -4.09 1.81 -4.77
CA LEU A 43 -3.28 2.87 -4.17
C LEU A 43 -2.76 3.85 -5.23
N ARG A 44 -2.25 3.34 -6.36
CA ARG A 44 -1.80 4.18 -7.49
C ARG A 44 -2.91 5.01 -8.11
N GLU A 45 -4.14 4.51 -8.07
CA GLU A 45 -5.34 5.23 -8.54
C GLU A 45 -5.94 6.16 -7.47
N GLY A 46 -5.32 6.30 -6.30
CA GLY A 46 -5.83 7.12 -5.18
C GLY A 46 -7.06 6.54 -4.50
N LYS A 47 -7.43 5.29 -4.78
CA LYS A 47 -8.61 4.63 -4.23
C LYS A 47 -8.36 4.17 -2.80
N ALA A 48 -9.40 4.26 -1.97
CA ALA A 48 -9.34 3.78 -0.60
C ALA A 48 -9.22 2.24 -0.54
N ILE A 49 -8.48 1.77 0.46
CA ILE A 49 -8.32 0.34 0.77
C ILE A 49 -8.91 0.03 2.14
N ARG A 50 -9.05 -1.25 2.47
CA ARG A 50 -9.55 -1.66 3.80
C ARG A 50 -8.64 -1.11 4.90
N HIS A 51 -9.24 -0.58 5.96
CA HIS A 51 -8.51 0.04 7.07
C HIS A 51 -7.46 -0.88 7.69
N SER A 52 -7.77 -2.18 7.88
CA SER A 52 -6.82 -3.17 8.42
C SER A 52 -5.65 -3.47 7.48
N VAL A 53 -5.81 -3.24 6.17
CA VAL A 53 -4.72 -3.35 5.20
C VAL A 53 -3.86 -2.09 5.24
N ALA A 54 -4.49 -0.91 5.31
CA ALA A 54 -3.78 0.37 5.43
C ALA A 54 -2.89 0.43 6.68
N ILE A 55 -3.40 0.01 7.85
CA ILE A 55 -2.61 -0.01 9.10
C ILE A 55 -1.35 -0.87 8.94
N ARG A 56 -1.51 -2.12 8.50
CA ARG A 56 -0.38 -3.05 8.34
C ARG A 56 0.63 -2.57 7.30
N LEU A 57 0.15 -1.94 6.24
CA LEU A 57 1.01 -1.32 5.22
C LEU A 57 1.81 -0.17 5.83
N LEU A 58 1.16 0.81 6.47
CA LEU A 58 1.85 1.97 7.05
C LEU A 58 2.85 1.57 8.14
N GLN A 59 2.50 0.62 9.00
CA GLN A 59 3.43 0.07 10.01
C GLN A 59 4.68 -0.55 9.36
N ARG A 60 4.51 -1.27 8.24
CA ARG A 60 5.65 -1.81 7.49
C ARG A 60 6.49 -0.69 6.88
N LEU A 61 5.87 0.30 6.25
CA LEU A 61 6.58 1.42 5.63
C LEU A 61 7.39 2.22 6.66
N GLN A 62 6.85 2.44 7.86
CA GLN A 62 7.56 3.08 8.98
C GLN A 62 8.77 2.24 9.44
N ARG A 63 8.57 0.93 9.61
CA ARG A 63 9.65 0.00 9.99
C ARG A 63 10.77 -0.05 8.95
N ASP A 64 10.41 0.04 7.67
CA ASP A 64 11.35 0.00 6.56
C ASP A 64 11.90 1.41 6.22
N HIS A 65 11.63 2.42 7.06
CA HIS A 65 12.06 3.82 6.93
C HIS A 65 11.70 4.49 5.60
N LEU A 66 10.57 4.08 5.01
CA LEU A 66 10.05 4.65 3.76
C LEU A 66 9.19 5.89 3.98
N ILE A 67 8.60 6.01 5.18
CA ILE A 67 7.81 7.15 5.67
C ILE A 67 8.11 7.42 7.14
#